data_AF-A0A060C6A2-F1
#
_entry.id   AF-A0A060C6A2-F1
#
_cell.length_a   1.000
_cell.length_b   1.000
_cell.length_c   1.000
_cell.angle_alpha   90.00
_cell.angle_beta   90.00
_cell.angle_gamma   90.00
#
_symmetry.space_group_name_H-M   'P 1'
#
loop_
_entity.id
_entity.type
_entity.pdbx_description
1 polymer ?
#
loop_
_entity_poly.entity_id
_entity_poly.type
_entity_poly.pdbx_seq_one_letter_code
_entity_poly.pdbx_strand_id
1 'polypeptide(L)' 'GSWTTVPGVKMSTACTGWVSYTIPDTDGQTVEFVFTNGSGTWDNNNGNNYKATGTSIVVSSGTISSTAPAP' A
#
# COMPACT_ATOMS: atom_id res chain seq x y z
N GLY A 1 9.95 -10.76 -5.23
CA GLY A 1 10.37 -10.72 -3.81
C GLY A 1 9.51 -11.66 -2.98
N SER A 2 9.81 -11.83 -1.70
CA SER A 2 8.97 -12.57 -0.76
C SER A 2 7.96 -11.64 -0.08
N TRP A 3 6.78 -12.17 0.26
CA TRP A 3 5.79 -11.45 1.07
C TRP A 3 6.30 -11.23 2.50
N THR A 4 5.80 -10.17 3.14
CA THR A 4 6.02 -9.93 4.57
C THR A 4 5.29 -10.98 5.40
N THR A 5 5.76 -11.21 6.62
CA THR A 5 5.05 -12.08 7.58
C THR A 5 3.74 -11.42 7.98
N VAL A 6 2.64 -12.17 7.97
CA VAL A 6 1.30 -11.72 8.42
C VAL A 6 1.39 -11.12 9.84
N PRO A 7 0.79 -9.95 10.11
CA PRO A 7 -0.14 -9.19 9.25
C PRO A 7 0.54 -8.19 8.29
N GLY A 8 1.86 -8.22 8.14
CA GLY A 8 2.62 -7.28 7.35
C GLY A 8 3.22 -6.17 8.21
N VAL A 9 3.52 -5.03 7.58
CA VAL A 9 4.14 -3.88 8.24
C VAL A 9 3.10 -2.82 8.55
N LYS A 10 3.10 -2.31 9.78
CA LYS A 10 2.17 -1.27 10.21
C LYS A 10 2.48 0.06 9.50
N MET A 11 1.46 0.65 8.89
CA MET A 11 1.53 1.98 8.32
C MET A 11 1.38 3.07 9.42
N SER A 12 1.94 4.24 9.17
CA SER A 12 1.90 5.39 10.08
C SER A 12 0.98 6.49 9.56
N THR A 13 0.43 7.31 10.44
CA THR A 13 -0.40 8.46 10.03
C THR A 13 0.38 9.40 9.11
N ALA A 14 -0.20 9.73 7.95
CA ALA A 14 0.37 10.67 7.00
C ALA A 14 -0.36 12.02 7.06
N CYS A 15 -1.68 12.00 6.88
CA CYS A 15 -2.56 13.15 7.02
C CYS A 15 -3.99 12.68 7.39
N THR A 16 -4.93 13.61 7.52
CA THR A 16 -6.31 13.29 7.91
C THR A 16 -6.94 12.26 6.98
N GLY A 17 -7.25 11.08 7.51
CA GLY A 17 -7.84 9.98 6.74
C GLY A 17 -6.85 9.11 5.97
N TRP A 18 -5.54 9.37 6.07
CA TRP A 18 -4.50 8.67 5.31
C TRP A 18 -3.36 8.18 6.19
N VAL A 19 -2.89 6.98 5.87
CA VAL A 19 -1.67 6.38 6.42
C VAL A 19 -0.68 6.14 5.29
N SER A 20 0.61 6.09 5.62
CA SER A 20 1.68 5.84 4.66
C SER A 20 2.69 4.83 5.20
N TYR A 21 3.40 4.21 4.26
CA TYR A 21 4.57 3.40 4.50
C TYR A 21 5.48 3.49 3.28
N THR A 22 6.78 3.62 3.50
CA THR A 22 7.78 3.58 2.43
C THR A 22 8.31 2.15 2.34
N ILE A 23 8.15 1.52 1.17
CA ILE A 23 8.79 0.24 0.88
C ILE A 23 10.25 0.54 0.51
N PRO A 24 11.24 0.09 1.31
CA PRO A 24 12.64 0.32 0.99
C PRO A 24 13.09 -0.58 -0.16
N ASP A 25 14.21 -0.22 -0.78
CA ASP A 25 14.98 -1.08 -1.69
C ASP A 25 14.18 -1.68 -2.85
N THR A 26 13.23 -0.93 -3.39
CA THR A 26 12.44 -1.39 -4.55
C THR A 26 13.23 -1.35 -5.86
N ASP A 27 14.33 -0.59 -5.93
CA ASP A 27 15.13 -0.38 -7.14
C ASP A 27 14.28 0.03 -8.37
N GLY A 28 13.18 0.76 -8.14
CA GLY A 28 12.23 1.15 -9.18
C GLY A 28 11.33 0.02 -9.71
N GLN A 29 11.46 -1.19 -9.18
CA GLN A 29 10.66 -2.34 -9.60
C GLN A 29 9.20 -2.20 -9.16
N THR A 30 8.30 -2.89 -9.87
CA THR A 30 6.90 -3.02 -9.46
C THR A 30 6.80 -3.74 -8.13
N VAL A 31 6.11 -3.13 -7.18
CA VAL A 31 5.74 -3.75 -5.91
C VAL A 31 4.34 -4.31 -6.00
N GLU A 32 4.13 -5.46 -5.37
CA GLU A 32 2.82 -6.06 -5.16
C GLU A 32 2.50 -5.99 -3.66
N PHE A 33 1.30 -5.50 -3.33
CA PHE A 33 0.89 -5.26 -1.95
C PHE A 33 -0.62 -5.39 -1.76
N VAL A 34 -1.03 -5.53 -0.50
CA VAL A 34 -2.42 -5.58 -0.02
C VAL A 34 -2.51 -4.84 1.30
N PHE A 35 -3.71 -4.41 1.70
CA PHE A 35 -3.93 -3.75 2.98
C PHE A 35 -4.67 -4.67 3.96
N THR A 36 -4.44 -4.48 5.26
CA THR A 36 -5.18 -5.18 6.32
C THR A 36 -5.42 -4.26 7.51
N ASN A 37 -6.50 -4.53 8.26
CA ASN A 37 -6.72 -3.92 9.58
C ASN A 37 -5.90 -4.61 10.70
N GLY A 38 -5.10 -5.63 10.37
CA GLY A 38 -4.31 -6.40 11.33
C GLY A 38 -5.12 -7.42 12.14
N SER A 39 -6.43 -7.51 11.91
CA SER A 39 -7.36 -8.37 12.65
C SER A 39 -8.25 -9.20 11.71
N GLY A 40 -7.69 -9.66 10.59
CA GLY A 40 -8.32 -10.64 9.69
C GLY A 40 -9.13 -10.05 8.52
N THR A 41 -9.33 -8.73 8.45
CA THR A 41 -9.89 -8.09 7.26
C THR A 41 -8.77 -7.69 6.32
N TRP A 42 -8.90 -8.05 5.05
CA TRP A 42 -7.94 -7.75 4.00
C TRP A 42 -8.64 -7.03 2.86
N ASP A 43 -7.96 -6.01 2.35
CA ASP A 43 -8.23 -5.45 1.04
C ASP A 43 -7.13 -5.94 0.08
N ASN A 44 -7.48 -6.97 -0.67
CA ASN A 44 -6.63 -7.56 -1.71
C ASN A 44 -7.16 -7.24 -3.12
N ASN A 45 -7.91 -6.15 -3.28
CA ASN A 45 -8.45 -5.71 -4.56
C ASN A 45 -9.23 -6.83 -5.29
N ASN A 46 -10.14 -7.49 -4.58
CA ASN A 46 -10.93 -8.63 -5.08
C ASN A 46 -10.07 -9.80 -5.60
N GLY A 47 -8.96 -10.09 -4.91
CA GLY A 47 -8.03 -11.16 -5.28
C GLY A 47 -6.99 -10.81 -6.34
N ASN A 48 -7.01 -9.58 -6.88
CA ASN A 48 -6.02 -9.12 -7.87
C ASN A 48 -4.74 -8.55 -7.23
N ASN A 49 -4.79 -8.25 -5.94
CA ASN A 49 -3.81 -7.43 -5.21
C ASN A 49 -3.63 -6.04 -5.87
N TYR A 50 -2.81 -5.21 -5.23
CA TYR A 50 -2.35 -3.96 -5.82
C TYR A 50 -0.96 -4.16 -6.41
N LYS A 51 -0.71 -3.59 -7.59
CA LYS A 51 0.59 -3.60 -8.27
C LYS A 51 0.90 -2.20 -8.75
N ALA A 52 2.01 -1.64 -8.31
CA ALA A 52 2.40 -0.28 -8.69
C ALA A 52 3.93 -0.12 -8.70
N THR A 53 4.40 0.89 -9.42
CA THR A 53 5.78 1.38 -9.41
C THR A 53 5.77 2.90 -9.30
N GLY A 54 6.87 3.49 -8.84
CA GLY A 54 7.03 4.93 -8.69
C GLY A 54 7.29 5.36 -7.25
N THR A 55 7.50 6.66 -7.09
CA THR A 55 7.86 7.29 -5.81
C THR A 55 6.65 7.74 -4.98
N SER A 56 5.48 7.85 -5.61
CA SER A 56 4.20 8.21 -4.97
C SER A 56 3.12 7.25 -5.47
N ILE A 57 2.58 6.46 -4.54
CA ILE A 57 1.48 5.52 -4.79
C ILE A 57 0.41 5.83 -3.76
N VAL A 58 -0.77 6.21 -4.24
CA VAL A 58 -1.92 6.60 -3.43
C VAL A 58 -3.06 5.66 -3.79
N VAL A 59 -3.61 4.95 -2.79
CA VAL A 59 -4.71 4.01 -3.00
C VAL A 59 -5.96 4.50 -2.26
N SER A 60 -7.06 4.65 -2.99
CA SER A 60 -8.37 4.93 -2.42
C SER A 60 -9.44 4.23 -3.21
N SER A 61 -10.41 3.64 -2.50
CA SER A 61 -11.55 2.94 -3.09
C SER A 61 -11.14 1.95 -4.18
N GLY A 62 -10.09 1.15 -3.93
CA GLY A 62 -9.60 0.14 -4.89
C GLY A 62 -8.78 0.69 -6.06
N THR A 63 -8.55 2.01 -6.13
CA THR A 63 -7.91 2.66 -7.28
C THR A 63 -6.55 3.23 -6.89
N ILE A 64 -5.55 3.04 -7.77
CA ILE A 64 -4.20 3.61 -7.62
C ILE A 64 -4.13 4.96 -8.34
N SER A 65 -3.50 5.94 -7.70
CA SER A 65 -3.17 7.27 -8.21
C SER A 65 -1.74 7.65 -7.79
N SER A 66 -1.15 8.65 -8.43
CA SER A 66 0.10 9.30 -8.02
C SER A 66 -0.10 10.66 -7.37
N THR A 67 -1.33 11.18 -7.37
CA THR A 67 -1.69 12.47 -6.78
C THR A 67 -1.77 12.35 -5.27
N ALA A 68 -1.00 13.18 -4.57
CA ALA A 68 -1.01 13.25 -3.13
C ALA A 68 -2.43 13.56 -2.60
N PRO A 69 -2.88 12.89 -1.54
CA PRO A 69 -4.23 13.07 -1.01
C PRO A 69 -4.44 14.38 -0.24
N ALA A 70 -3.37 15.07 0.11
CA ALA A 70 -3.35 16.39 0.74
C ALA A 70 -2.20 17.22 0.15
N PRO A 71 -2.33 18.56 0.11
CA PRO A 71 -1.26 19.48 -0.31
C PRO A 71 -0.09 19.52 0.68
#